data_AF-A0A7X5VB46-F1
#
_entry.id   AF-A0A7X5VB46-F1
#
_cell.length_a   1.000
_cell.length_b   1.000
_cell.length_c   1.000
_cell.angle_alpha   90.00
_cell.angle_beta   90.00
_cell.angle_gamma   90.00
#
_symmetry.space_group_name_H-M   'P 1'
#
loop_
_entity.id
_entity.type
_entity.pdbx_description
1 polymer ?
#
loop_
_entity_poly.entity_id
_entity_poly.type
_entity_poly.pdbx_seq_one_letter_code
_entity_poly.pdbx_strand_id
1 'polypeptide(L)'
;MPPTRESRPIAGAAPRRDGEKRKRNDTAPHRQWWVPTGPRSGFLVDVDNIAEQLIRDAFRDSLATYWHRRAEQLAAGLSRPGDLAGRLTPEQIAERDQRIRNDVARCLRHASLLAAGDPFSEDITAVVREVA
;
A
#
# COMPACT_ATOMS: atom_id res chain seq x y z
N MET A 1 -29.63 47.86 29.48
CA MET A 1 -29.35 47.96 30.92
C MET A 1 -28.93 46.59 31.43
N PRO A 2 -27.69 46.41 31.92
CA PRO A 2 -27.26 45.22 32.64
C PRO A 2 -27.47 45.41 34.15
N PRO A 3 -27.48 44.32 34.93
CA PRO A 3 -26.95 44.40 36.28
C PRO A 3 -25.70 43.52 36.46
N THR A 4 -24.61 44.19 36.84
CA THR A 4 -23.40 43.67 37.49
C THR A 4 -23.57 43.70 39.02
N ARG A 5 -23.11 42.65 39.73
CA ARG A 5 -22.29 42.65 40.97
C ARG A 5 -22.36 41.29 41.66
N GLU A 6 -21.26 40.54 41.72
CA GLU A 6 -20.20 40.57 42.76
C GLU A 6 -20.61 39.91 44.09
N SER A 7 -19.90 38.83 44.46
CA SER A 7 -19.11 38.68 45.72
C SER A 7 -19.19 37.26 46.34
N ARG A 8 -18.06 36.53 46.29
CA ARG A 8 -17.63 35.48 47.26
C ARG A 8 -17.24 36.16 48.60
N PRO A 9 -17.22 35.50 49.79
CA PRO A 9 -16.13 34.58 50.23
C PRO A 9 -16.59 33.38 51.13
N ILE A 10 -15.96 32.20 51.07
CA ILE A 10 -14.85 31.62 51.90
C ILE A 10 -15.18 31.43 53.40
N ALA A 11 -15.15 30.17 53.89
CA ALA A 11 -14.26 29.68 54.97
C ALA A 11 -14.81 28.42 55.70
N GLY A 12 -13.89 27.52 56.09
CA GLY A 12 -14.11 26.49 57.12
C GLY A 12 -13.78 25.06 56.64
N ALA A 13 -12.51 24.65 56.50
CA ALA A 13 -11.57 24.19 57.53
C ALA A 13 -11.55 22.65 57.72
N ALA A 14 -10.33 22.10 57.67
CA ALA A 14 -9.89 20.69 57.59
C ALA A 14 -10.00 19.94 58.95
N PRO A 15 -9.47 18.70 59.23
CA PRO A 15 -8.30 18.01 58.63
C PRO A 15 -8.29 16.45 58.50
N ARG A 16 -7.29 16.01 57.70
CA ARG A 16 -6.40 14.81 57.77
C ARG A 16 -6.89 13.48 58.40
N ARG A 17 -6.74 12.40 57.63
CA ARG A 17 -6.14 11.15 58.13
C ARG A 17 -5.05 10.64 57.18
N ASP A 18 -4.00 10.18 57.83
CA ASP A 18 -2.72 9.75 57.30
C ASP A 18 -2.78 8.45 56.52
N GLY A 19 -1.83 8.32 55.60
CA GLY A 19 -1.07 7.08 55.48
C GLY A 19 -1.50 6.14 54.37
N GLU A 20 -1.13 6.44 53.12
CA GLU A 20 -0.74 5.36 52.23
C GLU A 20 0.39 5.78 51.30
N LYS A 21 1.60 5.32 51.65
CA LYS A 21 2.76 5.35 50.78
C LYS A 21 2.49 4.41 49.59
N ARG A 22 2.53 4.91 48.35
CA ARG A 22 3.03 4.11 47.21
C ARG A 22 3.32 4.98 45.98
N LYS A 23 4.61 5.33 45.89
CA LYS A 23 5.48 5.40 44.70
C LYS A 23 4.88 5.98 43.41
N ARG A 24 5.34 7.19 43.08
CA ARG A 24 5.49 7.64 41.68
C ARG A 24 6.26 6.57 40.91
N ASN A 25 5.69 6.09 39.82
CA ASN A 25 6.45 5.48 38.74
C ASN A 25 6.11 6.24 37.45
N ASP A 26 7.00 7.15 37.08
CA ASP A 26 7.19 7.57 35.71
C ASP A 26 7.55 6.33 34.88
N THR A 27 6.73 5.90 33.92
CA THR A 27 7.17 5.00 32.84
C THR A 27 6.31 5.19 31.60
N ALA A 28 6.98 5.61 30.53
CA ALA A 28 6.54 5.80 29.15
C ALA A 28 5.82 4.58 28.52
N PRO A 29 5.08 4.76 27.39
CA PRO A 29 4.25 3.71 26.82
C PRO A 29 5.12 2.60 26.23
N HIS A 30 4.98 1.38 26.76
CA HIS A 30 5.55 0.20 26.14
C HIS A 30 4.72 -0.18 24.91
N ARG A 31 5.14 0.32 23.74
CA ARG A 31 4.92 -0.40 22.47
C ARG A 31 5.73 -1.70 22.53
N GLN A 32 5.21 -2.72 23.20
CA GLN A 32 5.69 -4.09 23.04
C GLN A 32 4.81 -4.79 22.01
N TRP A 33 5.35 -4.89 20.80
CA TRP A 33 4.86 -5.78 19.77
C TRP A 33 5.08 -7.21 20.25
N TRP A 34 4.05 -7.81 20.83
CA TRP A 34 4.05 -9.25 21.11
C TRP A 34 3.53 -9.98 19.89
N VAL A 35 4.41 -10.69 19.18
CA VAL A 35 4.03 -11.66 18.14
C VAL A 35 4.09 -13.04 18.79
N PRO A 36 2.95 -13.73 19.00
CA PRO A 36 3.00 -15.13 19.39
C PRO A 36 3.58 -15.96 18.25
N THR A 37 4.75 -16.57 18.48
CA THR A 37 5.21 -17.75 17.74
C THR A 37 4.35 -18.96 18.16
N GLY A 38 3.12 -18.99 17.66
CA GLY A 38 2.28 -20.19 17.62
C GLY A 38 2.67 -21.09 16.45
N PRO A 39 2.26 -22.37 16.44
CA PRO A 39 2.58 -23.29 15.34
C PRO A 39 2.07 -22.68 14.04
N ARG A 40 2.86 -22.78 12.96
CA ARG A 40 2.50 -22.38 11.59
C ARG A 40 1.21 -23.11 11.19
N SER A 41 0.07 -22.55 11.58
CA SER A 41 -1.25 -23.04 11.24
C SER A 41 -1.35 -23.01 9.73
N GLY A 42 -1.75 -24.14 9.17
CA GLY A 42 -1.87 -24.37 7.75
C GLY A 42 -2.63 -23.24 7.04
N PHE A 43 -2.28 -23.08 5.76
CA PHE A 43 -2.98 -22.28 4.77
C PHE A 43 -4.50 -22.54 4.84
N LEU A 44 -5.22 -21.78 5.67
CA LEU A 44 -6.62 -21.52 5.39
C LEU A 44 -6.58 -20.53 4.24
N VAL A 45 -6.74 -21.08 3.04
CA VAL A 45 -6.93 -20.31 1.83
C VAL A 45 -8.25 -19.56 2.01
N ASP A 46 -8.15 -18.25 2.18
CA ASP A 46 -9.29 -17.36 2.17
C ASP A 46 -9.81 -17.27 0.73
N VAL A 47 -10.80 -18.12 0.41
CA VAL A 47 -11.37 -18.27 -0.93
C VAL A 47 -11.99 -16.96 -1.41
N ASP A 48 -12.60 -16.20 -0.50
CA ASP A 48 -13.27 -14.93 -0.84
C ASP A 48 -12.23 -13.88 -1.26
N ASN A 49 -11.13 -13.77 -0.53
CA ASN A 49 -10.02 -12.88 -0.89
C ASN A 49 -9.37 -13.28 -2.23
N ILE A 50 -9.22 -14.58 -2.50
CA ILE A 50 -8.70 -15.03 -3.80
C ILE A 50 -9.68 -14.70 -4.93
N ALA A 51 -10.97 -14.95 -4.73
CA ALA A 51 -11.99 -14.63 -5.73
C ALA A 51 -12.01 -13.14 -6.05
N GLU A 52 -11.93 -12.28 -5.03
CA GLU A 52 -11.85 -10.83 -5.20
C GLU A 52 -10.59 -10.43 -5.98
N GLN A 53 -9.42 -10.98 -5.61
CA GLN A 53 -8.16 -10.68 -6.29
C GLN A 53 -8.18 -11.12 -7.76
N LEU A 54 -8.74 -12.30 -8.05
CA LEU A 54 -8.89 -12.81 -9.42
C LEU A 54 -9.79 -11.90 -10.26
N ILE A 55 -10.91 -11.44 -9.71
CA ILE A 55 -11.83 -10.52 -10.40
C ILE A 55 -11.12 -9.19 -10.67
N ARG A 56 -10.44 -8.63 -9.67
CA ARG A 56 -9.67 -7.38 -9.83
C ARG A 56 -8.58 -7.51 -10.89
N ASP A 57 -7.84 -8.60 -10.89
CA ASP A 57 -6.77 -8.84 -11.86
C ASP A 57 -7.34 -9.04 -13.26
N ALA A 58 -8.46 -9.74 -13.42
CA ALA A 58 -9.16 -9.87 -14.71
C ALA A 58 -9.62 -8.51 -15.26
N PHE A 59 -10.19 -7.65 -14.42
CA PHE A 59 -10.55 -6.29 -14.82
C PHE A 59 -9.33 -5.46 -15.19
N ARG A 60 -8.27 -5.50 -14.37
CA ARG A 60 -7.01 -4.78 -14.65
C ARG A 60 -6.41 -5.21 -15.98
N ASP A 61 -6.34 -6.51 -16.24
CA ASP A 61 -5.80 -7.09 -17.48
C ASP A 61 -6.66 -6.76 -18.71
N SER A 62 -7.94 -6.40 -18.52
CA SER A 62 -8.82 -5.95 -19.61
C SER A 62 -8.60 -4.48 -20.03
N LEU A 63 -7.81 -3.70 -19.27
CA LEU A 63 -7.58 -2.28 -19.57
C LEU A 63 -6.31 -2.05 -20.40
N ALA A 64 -6.45 -1.35 -21.52
CA ALA A 64 -5.30 -0.91 -22.34
C ALA A 64 -4.28 -0.07 -21.54
N THR A 65 -4.75 0.79 -20.62
CA THR A 65 -3.91 1.65 -19.78
C THR A 65 -2.99 0.86 -18.85
N TYR A 66 -3.45 -0.28 -18.34
CA TYR A 66 -2.63 -1.15 -17.50
C TYR A 66 -1.46 -1.73 -18.30
N TRP A 67 -1.72 -2.23 -19.52
CA TRP A 67 -0.67 -2.77 -20.39
C TRP A 67 0.36 -1.71 -20.81
N HIS A 68 -0.07 -0.46 -21.02
CA HIS A 68 0.86 0.66 -21.24
C HIS A 68 1.76 0.91 -20.03
N ARG A 69 1.18 1.07 -18.83
CA ARG A 69 1.94 1.29 -17.59
C ARG A 69 2.91 0.14 -17.33
N ARG A 70 2.50 -1.11 -17.57
CA ARG A 70 3.36 -2.30 -17.45
C ARG A 70 4.52 -2.26 -18.44
N ALA A 71 4.28 -1.84 -19.68
CA ALA A 71 5.34 -1.68 -20.69
C ALA A 71 6.38 -0.62 -20.24
N GLU A 72 5.93 0.49 -19.67
CA GLU A 72 6.82 1.52 -19.11
C GLU A 72 7.67 1.00 -17.95
N GLN A 73 7.05 0.25 -17.03
CA GLN A 73 7.77 -0.38 -15.91
C GLN A 73 8.83 -1.37 -16.38
N LEU A 74 8.53 -2.17 -17.41
CA LEU A 74 9.51 -3.08 -18.02
C LEU A 74 10.64 -2.31 -18.71
N ALA A 75 10.30 -1.28 -19.49
CA ALA A 75 11.28 -0.46 -20.20
C ALA A 75 12.22 0.29 -19.23
N ALA A 76 11.74 0.68 -18.06
CA ALA A 76 12.56 1.28 -17.00
C ALA A 76 13.67 0.34 -16.49
N GLY A 77 13.52 -0.98 -16.67
CA GLY A 77 14.51 -1.98 -16.33
C GLY A 77 15.62 -2.20 -17.36
N LEU A 78 15.56 -1.54 -18.53
CA LEU A 78 16.61 -1.61 -19.55
C LEU A 78 17.93 -1.01 -19.03
N SER A 79 19.03 -1.65 -19.42
CA SER A 79 20.37 -1.19 -19.04
C SER A 79 20.64 0.21 -19.61
N ARG A 80 21.22 1.08 -18.78
CA ARG A 80 21.64 2.42 -19.19
C ARG A 80 23.14 2.47 -19.43
N PRO A 81 23.65 3.39 -20.27
CA PRO A 81 25.08 3.64 -20.35
C PRO A 81 25.63 3.98 -18.96
N GLY A 82 26.54 3.16 -18.45
CA GLY A 82 27.11 3.29 -17.10
C GLY A 82 26.52 2.37 -16.02
N ASP A 83 25.39 1.69 -16.28
CA ASP A 83 24.84 0.61 -15.43
C ASP A 83 25.62 -0.70 -15.65
N LEU A 84 26.93 -0.67 -15.44
CA LEU A 84 27.74 -1.89 -15.51
C LEU A 84 27.73 -2.56 -14.13
N ALA A 85 26.67 -3.34 -13.86
CA ALA A 85 26.68 -4.29 -12.76
C ALA A 85 27.69 -5.40 -13.10
N GLY A 86 28.91 -5.29 -12.57
CA GLY A 86 30.11 -6.06 -12.93
C GLY A 86 30.05 -7.59 -12.76
N ARG A 87 28.86 -8.18 -12.61
CA ARG A 87 28.62 -9.63 -12.60
C ARG A 87 28.13 -10.19 -13.94
N LEU A 88 27.68 -9.34 -14.87
CA LEU A 88 27.18 -9.78 -16.18
C LEU A 88 28.14 -9.39 -17.30
N THR A 89 28.33 -10.28 -18.28
CA THR A 89 29.05 -9.95 -19.51
C THR A 89 28.20 -9.05 -20.41
N PRO A 90 28.80 -8.29 -21.35
CA PRO A 90 28.06 -7.46 -22.30
C PRO A 90 27.01 -8.26 -23.10
N GLU A 91 27.31 -9.50 -23.46
CA GLU A 91 26.40 -10.38 -24.21
C GLU A 91 25.19 -10.77 -23.36
N GLN A 92 25.40 -11.08 -22.08
CA GLN A 92 24.32 -11.39 -21.13
C GLN A 92 23.41 -10.18 -20.89
N ILE A 93 24.00 -8.99 -20.83
CA ILE A 93 23.25 -7.73 -20.74
C ILE A 93 22.40 -7.54 -21.99
N ALA A 94 22.99 -7.70 -23.18
CA ALA A 94 22.28 -7.57 -24.45
C ALA A 94 21.12 -8.58 -24.57
N GLU A 95 21.32 -9.82 -24.16
CA GLU A 95 20.28 -10.86 -24.16
C GLU A 95 19.15 -10.52 -23.18
N ARG A 96 19.47 -10.07 -21.97
CA ARG A 96 18.48 -9.61 -20.98
C ARG A 96 17.67 -8.44 -21.53
N ASP A 97 18.33 -7.43 -22.06
CA ASP A 97 17.67 -6.25 -22.62
C ASP A 97 16.80 -6.62 -23.82
N GLN A 98 17.23 -7.57 -24.65
CA GLN A 98 16.42 -8.05 -25.76
C GLN A 98 15.14 -8.75 -25.29
N ARG A 99 15.21 -9.55 -24.21
CA ARG A 99 14.01 -10.16 -23.59
C ARG A 99 13.05 -9.08 -23.08
N ILE A 100 13.57 -8.07 -22.37
CA ILE A 100 12.76 -6.94 -21.89
C ILE A 100 12.08 -6.22 -23.06
N ARG A 101 12.80 -5.90 -24.14
CA ARG A 101 12.23 -5.25 -25.33
C ARG A 101 11.12 -6.09 -25.96
N ASN A 102 11.30 -7.41 -26.04
CA ASN A 102 10.28 -8.31 -26.58
C ASN A 102 9.01 -8.29 -25.73
N ASP A 103 9.13 -8.25 -24.40
CA ASP A 103 8.01 -8.21 -23.48
C ASP A 103 7.31 -6.84 -23.48
N VAL A 104 8.07 -5.74 -23.56
CA VAL A 104 7.53 -4.40 -23.82
C VAL A 104 6.69 -4.40 -25.09
N ALA A 105 7.22 -4.94 -26.19
CA ALA A 105 6.51 -5.00 -27.47
C ALA A 105 5.22 -5.85 -27.39
N ARG A 106 5.23 -6.95 -26.63
CA ARG A 106 4.02 -7.75 -26.37
C ARG A 106 2.96 -6.94 -25.61
N CYS A 107 3.35 -6.22 -24.56
CA CYS A 107 2.44 -5.38 -23.78
C CYS A 107 1.81 -4.28 -24.66
N LEU A 108 2.61 -3.60 -25.48
CA LEU A 108 2.12 -2.54 -26.37
C LEU A 108 1.17 -3.08 -27.44
N ARG A 109 1.45 -4.26 -28.02
CA ARG A 109 0.52 -4.93 -28.94
C ARG A 109 -0.79 -5.28 -28.24
N HIS A 110 -0.74 -5.81 -27.02
CA HIS A 110 -1.92 -6.13 -26.24
C HIS A 110 -2.77 -4.88 -25.97
N ALA A 111 -2.14 -3.79 -25.51
CA ALA A 111 -2.81 -2.51 -25.29
C ALA A 111 -3.51 -2.00 -26.56
N SER A 112 -2.84 -2.12 -27.71
CA SER A 112 -3.39 -1.71 -29.02
C SER A 112 -4.63 -2.53 -29.40
N LEU A 113 -4.63 -3.84 -29.14
CA LEU A 113 -5.80 -4.70 -29.39
C LEU A 113 -6.99 -4.34 -28.51
N LEU A 114 -6.75 -4.06 -27.22
CA LEU A 114 -7.80 -3.64 -26.29
C LEU A 114 -8.37 -2.26 -26.62
N ALA A 115 -7.51 -1.33 -27.06
CA ALA A 115 -7.96 0.01 -27.46
C ALA A 115 -8.79 0.02 -28.76
N ALA A 116 -8.62 -1.00 -29.61
CA ALA A 116 -9.40 -1.17 -30.84
C ALA A 116 -10.73 -1.91 -30.61
N GLY A 117 -10.93 -2.52 -29.44
CA GLY A 117 -12.18 -3.19 -29.06
C GLY A 117 -13.27 -2.22 -28.62
N ASP A 118 -14.50 -2.70 -28.54
CA ASP A 118 -15.63 -1.92 -28.04
C ASP A 118 -15.41 -1.65 -26.53
N PRO A 119 -15.32 -0.38 -26.09
CA PRO A 119 -14.98 -0.08 -24.71
C PRO A 119 -16.12 -0.50 -23.77
N PHE A 120 -15.75 -0.97 -22.57
CA PHE A 120 -16.71 -1.05 -21.46
C PHE A 120 -17.34 0.33 -21.24
N SER A 121 -18.50 0.37 -20.58
CA SER A 121 -19.09 1.65 -20.18
C SER A 121 -18.08 2.49 -19.38
N GLU A 122 -18.18 3.81 -19.52
CA GLU A 122 -17.25 4.75 -18.88
C GLU A 122 -17.24 4.58 -17.35
N ASP A 123 -18.38 4.26 -16.76
CA ASP A 123 -18.54 3.96 -15.34
C ASP A 123 -17.68 2.77 -14.89
N ILE A 124 -17.70 1.67 -15.65
CA ILE A 124 -16.88 0.49 -15.35
C ILE A 124 -15.40 0.83 -15.50
N THR A 125 -15.05 1.58 -16.54
CA THR A 125 -13.68 2.00 -16.79
C THR A 125 -13.13 2.89 -15.67
N ALA A 126 -13.96 3.78 -15.11
CA ALA A 126 -13.59 4.67 -14.02
C ALA A 126 -13.27 3.90 -12.73
N VAL A 127 -14.12 2.95 -12.33
CA VAL A 127 -13.92 2.12 -11.13
C VAL A 127 -12.61 1.34 -11.22
N VAL A 128 -12.33 0.73 -12.37
CA VAL A 128 -11.11 -0.06 -12.53
C VAL A 128 -9.85 0.81 -12.48
N ARG A 129 -9.90 2.07 -12.96
CA ARG A 129 -8.78 3.01 -12.84
C ARG A 129 -8.48 3.41 -11.39
N GLU A 130 -9.50 3.51 -10.53
CA GLU A 130 -9.32 3.85 -9.12
C GLU A 130 -8.57 2.75 -8.36
N VAL A 131 -8.82 1.49 -8.70
CA VAL A 131 -8.29 0.32 -7.98
C VAL A 131 -7.00 -0.27 -8.59
N ALA A 132 -6.45 0.33 -9.67
CA ALA A 132 -5.30 -0.17 -10.44
C ALA A 132 -4.02 0.68 -10.32
#